data_AF-A0A3M7KSC9-F1
#
_entry.id   AF-A0A3M7KSC9-F1
#
_cell.length_a   1.000
_cell.length_b   1.000
_cell.length_c   1.000
_cell.angle_alpha   90.00
_cell.angle_beta   90.00
_cell.angle_gamma   90.00
#
_symmetry.space_group_name_H-M   'P 1'
#
loop_
_entity.id
_entity.type
_entity.pdbx_description
1 polymer ?
#
loop_
_entity_poly.entity_id
_entity_poly.type
_entity_poly.pdbx_seq_one_letter_code
_entity_poly.pdbx_strand_id
1 'polypeptide(L)'
;MGSRVTRTGRVLEDVFFKKAKGMDVVLSDMCHFTHGNKMMDSYKSLELAQTAVDIAMSAGPGSNGILRPGGSLIMKLLQGPGTMEFAADMRPYFKKVAWQRPKATRSESKEVYLIGLKRHSPSDLSASA
;
A
#
# COMPACT_ATOMS: atom_id res chain seq x y z
N MET A 1 16.89 31.73 14.66
CA MET A 1 15.42 31.86 14.80
C MET A 1 14.79 30.62 14.19
N GLY A 2 14.08 29.83 14.99
CA GLY A 2 13.84 28.38 14.76
C GLY A 2 13.03 28.00 13.52
N SER A 3 13.50 26.98 12.82
CA SER A 3 12.72 26.23 11.83
C SER A 3 11.68 25.38 12.56
N ARG A 4 10.45 25.85 12.53
CA ARG A 4 9.26 25.16 13.03
C ARG A 4 8.87 24.06 12.02
N VAL A 5 9.69 23.01 11.92
CA VAL A 5 9.35 21.79 11.16
C VAL A 5 8.52 20.88 12.06
N THR A 6 7.20 21.02 11.89
CA THR A 6 6.10 20.09 12.18
C THR A 6 6.46 18.83 13.00
N ARG A 7 6.04 18.83 14.28
CA ARG A 7 6.26 17.76 15.28
C ARG A 7 5.64 16.39 14.93
N THR A 8 4.82 16.28 13.89
CA THR A 8 4.06 15.05 13.58
C THR A 8 4.92 13.95 12.94
N GLY A 9 5.97 14.29 12.18
CA GLY A 9 6.80 13.28 11.48
C GLY A 9 7.72 12.47 12.40
N ARG A 10 8.19 13.06 13.51
CA ARG A 10 9.16 12.40 14.42
C ARG A 10 8.55 11.30 15.29
N VAL A 11 7.26 11.36 15.60
CA VAL A 11 6.65 10.40 16.53
C VAL A 11 6.59 8.98 15.92
N LEU A 12 6.28 8.87 14.63
CA LEU A 12 6.24 7.58 13.94
C LEU A 12 7.63 6.94 13.85
N GLU A 13 8.65 7.74 13.52
CA GLU A 13 10.05 7.30 13.50
C GLU A 13 10.54 6.84 14.87
N ASP A 14 10.25 7.61 15.92
CA ASP A 14 10.72 7.30 17.27
C ASP A 14 9.99 6.12 17.92
N VAL A 15 8.69 5.92 17.63
CA VAL A 15 7.87 4.86 18.24
C VAL A 15 8.02 3.53 17.51
N PHE A 16 7.95 3.51 16.17
CA PHE A 16 7.91 2.26 15.40
C PHE A 16 9.28 1.82 14.89
N PHE A 17 10.21 2.75 14.72
CA PHE A 17 11.37 2.54 13.87
C PHE A 17 12.72 2.63 14.60
N LYS A 18 12.72 2.97 15.89
CA LYS A 18 13.92 3.06 16.74
C LYS A 18 14.81 1.80 16.79
N LYS A 19 14.27 0.63 16.40
CA LYS A 19 14.99 -0.65 16.26
C LYS A 19 14.66 -1.46 15.00
N ALA A 20 13.63 -1.06 14.23
CA ALA A 20 13.12 -1.86 13.12
C ALA A 20 13.73 -1.41 11.78
N LYS A 21 14.21 -2.37 10.98
CA LYS A 21 14.75 -2.15 9.62
C LYS A 21 13.66 -1.95 8.54
N GLY A 22 12.48 -1.48 8.95
CA GLY A 22 11.24 -1.49 8.16
C GLY A 22 10.23 -2.55 8.60
N MET A 23 9.02 -2.47 8.05
CA MET A 23 7.87 -3.30 8.40
C MET A 23 7.83 -4.57 7.55
N ASP A 24 7.44 -5.68 8.17
CA ASP A 24 7.14 -6.96 7.49
C ASP A 24 5.88 -6.87 6.63
N VAL A 25 4.87 -6.16 7.13
CA VAL A 25 3.56 -6.02 6.51
C VAL A 25 3.08 -4.58 6.62
N VAL A 26 2.58 -4.04 5.51
CA VAL A 26 1.77 -2.83 5.51
C VAL A 26 0.35 -3.23 5.10
N LEU A 27 -0.63 -2.86 5.91
CA LEU A 27 -2.05 -3.11 5.69
C LEU A 27 -2.79 -1.79 5.57
N SER A 28 -3.47 -1.58 4.45
CA SER A 28 -4.42 -0.50 4.26
C SER A 28 -5.83 -1.06 4.24
N ASP A 29 -6.60 -0.69 5.26
CA ASP A 29 -8.05 -0.92 5.30
C ASP A 29 -8.83 0.40 5.10
N MET A 30 -8.20 1.37 4.42
CA MET A 30 -8.83 2.67 4.15
C MET A 30 -10.05 2.51 3.24
N CYS A 31 -11.09 3.28 3.52
CA CYS A 31 -12.26 3.43 2.66
C CYS A 31 -12.71 4.89 2.73
N HIS A 32 -13.19 5.42 1.60
CA HIS A 32 -13.83 6.73 1.57
C HIS A 32 -15.33 6.58 1.86
N PHE A 33 -16.01 7.70 2.10
CA PHE A 33 -17.47 7.69 2.22
C PHE A 33 -18.11 7.35 0.86
N THR A 34 -18.65 6.13 0.73
CA THR A 34 -19.25 5.66 -0.52
C THR A 34 -20.56 6.39 -0.80
N HIS A 35 -20.71 6.91 -2.01
CA HIS A 35 -21.91 7.64 -2.44
C HIS A 35 -22.89 6.75 -3.24
N GLY A 36 -22.55 5.47 -3.43
CA GLY A 36 -23.35 4.51 -4.20
C GLY A 36 -23.10 4.57 -5.71
N ASN A 37 -22.35 5.58 -6.18
CA ASN A 37 -21.86 5.62 -7.55
C ASN A 37 -20.63 4.72 -7.66
N LYS A 38 -20.83 3.49 -8.15
CA LYS A 38 -19.78 2.45 -8.25
C LYS A 38 -18.51 2.93 -8.95
N MET A 39 -18.64 3.74 -10.01
CA MET A 39 -17.48 4.24 -10.75
C MET A 39 -16.66 5.20 -9.89
N MET A 40 -17.31 6.25 -9.36
CA MET A 40 -16.66 7.21 -8.47
C MET A 40 -16.08 6.51 -7.23
N ASP A 41 -16.85 5.60 -6.64
CA ASP A 41 -16.46 4.91 -5.41
C ASP A 41 -15.21 4.03 -5.64
N SER A 42 -15.12 3.36 -6.80
CA SER A 42 -13.91 2.59 -7.16
C SER A 42 -12.70 3.48 -7.45
N TYR A 43 -12.89 4.63 -8.10
CA TYR A 43 -11.80 5.58 -8.36
C TYR A 43 -11.23 6.15 -7.06
N LYS A 44 -12.09 6.57 -6.13
CA LYS A 44 -11.67 7.04 -4.80
C LYS A 44 -11.01 5.94 -3.97
N SER A 45 -11.44 4.70 -4.13
CA SER A 45 -10.75 3.56 -3.53
C SER A 45 -9.35 3.33 -4.10
N LEU A 46 -9.15 3.57 -5.40
CA LEU A 46 -7.84 3.49 -6.03
C LEU A 46 -6.89 4.60 -5.56
N GLU A 47 -7.38 5.83 -5.40
CA GLU A 47 -6.58 6.94 -4.83
C GLU A 47 -6.03 6.59 -3.43
N LEU A 48 -6.86 5.97 -2.59
CA LEU A 48 -6.44 5.49 -1.26
C LEU A 48 -5.42 4.35 -1.34
N ALA A 49 -5.59 3.42 -2.29
CA ALA A 49 -4.62 2.35 -2.49
C ALA A 49 -3.29 2.88 -3.02
N GLN A 50 -3.29 3.83 -3.95
CA GLN A 50 -2.06 4.49 -4.41
C GLN A 50 -1.34 5.18 -3.25
N THR A 51 -2.09 5.88 -2.39
CA THR A 51 -1.51 6.48 -1.17
C THR A 51 -0.86 5.43 -0.27
N ALA A 52 -1.47 4.25 -0.13
CA ALA A 52 -0.88 3.16 0.64
C ALA A 52 0.40 2.58 0.00
N VAL A 53 0.45 2.50 -1.33
CA VAL A 53 1.68 2.15 -2.07
C VAL A 53 2.76 3.19 -1.81
N ASP A 54 2.46 4.48 -1.96
CA ASP A 54 3.41 5.57 -1.76
C ASP A 54 3.99 5.55 -0.35
N ILE A 55 3.14 5.35 0.67
CA ILE A 55 3.57 5.18 2.06
C ILE A 55 4.45 3.94 2.19
N ALA A 56 4.01 2.78 1.70
CA ALA A 56 4.78 1.53 1.80
C ALA A 56 6.16 1.65 1.13
N MET A 57 6.25 2.39 0.02
CA MET A 57 7.49 2.57 -0.72
C MET A 57 8.34 3.76 -0.23
N SER A 58 7.77 4.70 0.51
CA SER A 58 8.45 5.90 1.03
C SER A 58 9.65 5.56 1.91
N ALA A 59 10.64 6.45 1.95
CA ALA A 59 11.89 6.24 2.68
C ALA A 59 11.63 5.91 4.16
N GLY A 60 12.14 4.76 4.61
CA GLY A 60 12.08 4.29 5.98
C GLY A 60 13.50 4.13 6.58
N PRO A 61 13.59 3.66 7.84
CA PRO A 61 14.86 3.50 8.53
C PRO A 61 15.74 2.47 7.84
N GLY A 62 17.01 2.83 7.61
CA GLY A 62 17.93 1.98 6.85
C GLY A 62 17.69 1.98 5.34
N SER A 63 17.08 3.05 4.80
CA SER A 63 17.00 3.39 3.36
C SER A 63 16.30 2.39 2.43
N ASN A 64 15.53 1.43 2.97
CA ASN A 64 14.92 0.36 2.18
C ASN A 64 13.40 0.52 1.94
N GLY A 65 12.81 1.63 2.40
CA GLY A 65 11.37 1.90 2.40
C GLY A 65 10.70 1.57 3.74
N ILE A 66 9.48 2.07 3.99
CA ILE A 66 8.66 1.66 5.15
C ILE A 66 8.39 0.16 5.09
N LEU A 67 8.00 -0.35 3.93
CA LEU A 67 7.88 -1.78 3.66
C LEU A 67 9.25 -2.32 3.24
N ARG A 68 9.81 -3.21 4.05
CA ARG A 68 11.13 -3.78 3.76
C ARG A 68 11.08 -4.75 2.57
N PRO A 69 12.21 -4.98 1.87
CA PRO A 69 12.34 -6.07 0.90
C PRO A 69 11.94 -7.42 1.52
N GLY A 70 11.18 -8.21 0.76
CA GLY A 70 10.57 -9.45 1.23
C GLY A 70 9.30 -9.28 2.08
N GLY A 71 8.92 -8.05 2.42
CA GLY A 71 7.67 -7.73 3.09
C GLY A 71 6.44 -7.84 2.17
N SER A 72 5.25 -7.66 2.73
CA SER A 72 3.97 -7.72 2.00
C SER A 72 3.12 -6.46 2.18
N LEU A 73 2.43 -6.05 1.12
CA LEU A 73 1.45 -4.97 1.13
C LEU A 73 0.06 -5.57 0.89
N ILE A 74 -0.91 -5.19 1.72
CA ILE A 74 -2.31 -5.62 1.62
C ILE A 74 -3.16 -4.35 1.57
N MET A 75 -4.01 -4.21 0.56
CA MET A 75 -4.83 -3.02 0.38
C MET A 75 -6.27 -3.37 0.06
N LYS A 76 -7.21 -2.78 0.80
CA LYS A 76 -8.62 -2.84 0.46
C LYS A 76 -8.91 -2.01 -0.79
N LEU A 77 -9.70 -2.57 -1.70
CA LEU A 77 -10.18 -1.94 -2.92
C LEU A 77 -11.68 -2.21 -3.11
N LEU A 78 -12.39 -1.22 -3.64
CA LEU A 78 -13.68 -1.44 -4.29
C LEU A 78 -13.41 -1.76 -5.77
N GLN A 79 -13.65 -3.02 -6.17
CA GLN A 79 -13.38 -3.48 -7.52
C GLN A 79 -14.20 -2.71 -8.56
N GLY A 80 -13.53 -2.18 -9.58
CA GLY A 80 -14.12 -1.36 -10.63
C GLY A 80 -13.11 -1.02 -11.72
N PRO A 81 -13.43 -0.06 -12.61
CA PRO A 81 -12.52 0.41 -13.65
C PRO A 81 -11.16 0.84 -13.07
N GLY A 82 -10.06 0.52 -13.78
CA GLY A 82 -8.70 0.87 -13.36
C GLY A 82 -8.06 -0.10 -12.35
N THR A 83 -8.84 -0.97 -11.71
CA THR A 83 -8.31 -1.85 -10.65
C THR A 83 -7.42 -2.98 -11.19
N MET A 84 -7.64 -3.41 -12.43
CA MET A 84 -6.83 -4.45 -13.07
C MET A 84 -5.49 -3.89 -13.55
N GLU A 85 -5.52 -2.68 -14.11
CA GLU A 85 -4.36 -1.90 -14.52
C GLU A 85 -3.48 -1.61 -13.30
N PHE A 86 -4.09 -1.12 -12.23
CA PHE A 86 -3.40 -0.90 -10.95
C PHE A 86 -2.73 -2.17 -10.42
N ALA A 87 -3.40 -3.33 -10.50
CA ALA A 87 -2.78 -4.60 -10.11
C ALA A 87 -1.62 -5.04 -11.03
N ALA A 88 -1.63 -4.65 -12.31
CA ALA A 88 -0.52 -4.86 -13.23
C ALA A 88 0.68 -3.97 -12.86
N ASP A 89 0.44 -2.69 -12.56
CA ASP A 89 1.46 -1.73 -12.13
C ASP A 89 2.15 -2.14 -10.82
N MET A 90 1.51 -3.00 -10.02
CA MET A 90 2.10 -3.55 -8.80
C MET A 90 3.10 -4.69 -9.05
N ARG A 91 3.01 -5.39 -10.19
CA ARG A 91 3.82 -6.60 -10.47
C ARG A 91 5.33 -6.36 -10.46
N PRO A 92 5.86 -5.23 -10.95
CA PRO A 92 7.30 -4.95 -10.86
C PRO A 92 7.80 -4.89 -9.41
N TYR A 93 6.97 -4.49 -8.46
CA TYR A 93 7.39 -4.28 -7.07
C TYR A 93 7.33 -5.54 -6.20
N PHE A 94 6.61 -6.59 -6.61
CA PHE A 94 6.33 -7.78 -5.79
C PHE A 94 6.49 -9.07 -6.58
N LYS A 95 7.04 -10.11 -5.93
CA LYS A 95 7.14 -11.45 -6.52
C LYS A 95 5.78 -12.03 -6.93
N LYS A 96 4.71 -11.67 -6.21
CA LYS A 96 3.35 -12.11 -6.50
C LYS A 96 2.35 -11.03 -6.16
N VAL A 97 1.44 -10.76 -7.09
CA VAL A 97 0.24 -9.93 -6.86
C VAL A 97 -0.99 -10.83 -6.94
N ALA A 98 -1.86 -10.76 -5.94
CA ALA A 98 -3.04 -11.62 -5.83
C ALA A 98 -4.27 -10.86 -5.33
N TRP A 99 -5.44 -11.26 -5.83
CA TRP A 99 -6.73 -10.80 -5.34
C TRP A 99 -7.25 -11.75 -4.28
N GLN A 100 -7.73 -11.21 -3.16
CA GLN A 100 -8.36 -11.97 -2.10
C GLN A 100 -9.70 -11.33 -1.75
N ARG A 101 -10.80 -12.07 -1.93
CA ARG A 101 -12.10 -11.70 -1.38
C ARG A 101 -12.30 -12.40 -0.03
N PRO A 102 -12.43 -11.67 1.09
CA PRO A 102 -12.71 -12.28 2.39
C PRO A 102 -14.05 -13.00 2.39
N LYS A 103 -14.14 -14.11 3.13
CA LYS A 103 -15.42 -14.83 3.32
C LYS A 103 -16.48 -13.99 4.03
N ALA A 104 -16.05 -13.01 4.84
CA ALA A 104 -16.92 -12.11 5.58
C ALA A 104 -17.47 -10.94 4.73
N THR A 105 -17.01 -10.77 3.48
CA THR A 105 -17.49 -9.70 2.61
C THR A 105 -18.90 -10.01 2.12
N ARG A 106 -19.84 -9.07 2.34
CA ARG A 106 -21.22 -9.19 1.85
C ARG A 106 -21.26 -9.40 0.33
N SER A 107 -22.25 -10.14 -0.16
CA SER A 107 -22.40 -10.45 -1.59
C SER A 107 -22.58 -9.21 -2.46
N GLU A 108 -23.29 -8.20 -1.93
CA GLU A 108 -23.54 -6.90 -2.56
C GLU A 108 -22.29 -6.01 -2.69
N SER A 109 -21.29 -6.22 -1.83
CA SER A 109 -20.06 -5.43 -1.85
C SER A 109 -19.13 -5.89 -2.98
N LYS A 110 -18.45 -4.93 -3.61
CA LYS A 110 -17.34 -5.20 -4.55
C LYS A 110 -15.98 -5.09 -3.88
N GLU A 111 -15.96 -5.13 -2.55
CA GLU A 111 -14.73 -5.11 -1.77
C GLU A 111 -13.88 -6.36 -2.02
N VAL A 112 -12.59 -6.11 -2.25
CA VAL A 112 -11.54 -7.09 -2.41
C VAL A 112 -10.27 -6.54 -1.77
N TYR A 113 -9.36 -7.43 -1.38
CA TYR A 113 -7.99 -7.06 -1.05
C TYR A 113 -7.07 -7.37 -2.21
N LEU A 114 -6.26 -6.39 -2.61
CA LEU A 114 -5.11 -6.61 -3.47
C LEU A 114 -3.87 -6.82 -2.59
N ILE A 115 -3.17 -7.92 -2.84
CA ILE A 115 -2.04 -8.37 -2.02
C ILE A 115 -0.79 -8.41 -2.88
N GLY A 116 0.21 -7.60 -2.54
CA GLY A 116 1.58 -7.70 -3.03
C GLY A 116 2.44 -8.49 -2.04
N LEU A 117 2.93 -9.66 -2.45
CA LEU A 117 3.77 -10.53 -1.62
C LEU A 117 5.23 -10.46 -2.04
N LYS A 118 6.12 -10.41 -1.04
CA LYS A 118 7.57 -10.42 -1.21
C LYS A 118 8.03 -9.26 -2.10
N ARG A 119 8.01 -8.05 -1.53
CA ARG A 119 8.54 -6.84 -2.19
C ARG A 119 9.96 -7.10 -2.70
N HIS A 120 10.25 -6.75 -3.94
CA HIS A 120 11.60 -6.81 -4.48
C HIS A 120 12.55 -5.87 -3.74
N SER A 121 13.83 -6.19 -3.72
CA SER A 121 14.83 -5.23 -3.25
C SER A 121 15.01 -4.12 -4.31
N PRO A 122 15.35 -2.88 -3.92
CA PRO A 122 15.59 -1.81 -4.88
C PRO A 122 16.63 -2.16 -5.96
N SER A 123 17.61 -3.01 -5.63
CA SER A 123 18.64 -3.51 -6.56
C SER A 123 18.12 -4.55 -7.57
N ASP A 124 17.02 -5.25 -7.28
CA ASP A 124 16.45 -6.24 -8.22
C ASP A 124 15.74 -5.56 -9.40
N LEU A 125 15.22 -4.35 -9.17
CA LEU A 125 14.49 -3.56 -10.17
C LEU A 125 15.41 -3.02 -11.28
N SER A 126 16.69 -2.74 -10.96
CA SER A 126 17.68 -2.26 -11.94
C SER A 126 18.28 -3.37 -12.82
N ALA A 127 18.16 -4.63 -12.43
CA ALA A 127 18.71 -5.78 -13.18
C ALA A 127 17.74 -6.36 -14.22
N SER A 128 16.53 -5.80 -14.30
CA SER A 128 15.41 -6.31 -15.12
C SER A 128 15.08 -5.41 -16.32
N ALA A 129 15.87 -4.36 -16.55
CA ALA A 129 15.76 -3.40 -17.65
C ALA A 129 16.97 -3.52 -18.59
#